data_AF-A0AAN9YAE0-F1
#
_entry.id   AF-A0AAN9YAE0-F1
#
_cell.length_a   1.000
_cell.length_b   1.000
_cell.length_c   1.000
_cell.angle_alpha   90.00
_cell.angle_beta   90.00
_cell.angle_gamma   90.00
#
_symmetry.space_group_name_H-M   'P 1'
#
loop_
_entity.id
_entity.type
_entity.pdbx_description
1 polymer ?
#
loop_
_entity_poly.entity_id
_entity_poly.type
_entity_poly.pdbx_seq_one_letter_code
_entity_poly.pdbx_strand_id
1 'polypeptide(L)'
;MKPQYGFQDQVFNVMRKKANHMPMAERRGGLLIDEVKLSPNLKFDEKTLRVTGFVDLGVHTPDHQLNTPGDHALVIIYQPLQGKWFQTVGAFLSKGAAPGDVLHNIILEAIVRLENINFHVDYVTSDGATWNRAMWKYFGVSEDKPSCDHIDDSEDRKLWFISDFPHLIKNLRNWVLKVKEFMTPDGKVELSHWKVLLAINESLGLKLSPFFKLSTSHIYPQYYQKMNVGLAYYFFSDEIGTGMQYYSEFEAGLKDAEPTIKFIKRVGSLIKGMTSKRPKEALWYSEKSQALQNIKEFLHFIKDWKCTSPNQEFLTKNTYEGFCVTLASTLQLLEYLNSKIKYKYLLTTRLSQDNLENFFGMIRSAGGNADHPDPMLFIQIYRLMTTYGLMKPMRGSNVENCGELLDSLMTPSDDTDSSSNENNLTQILEECLTNQGLPEGNNERKDYSGEDVAHYVSGYVAKTTARFTKCDECASLLTEQNKDSIPNKLLKIRDHYGVLTYPSHSLFTLLKTIEDIIMSNVQREHEDDDSDEEVDDPQSEARPAKRVKLSQMNVNYDTFLNILENIKNSHLILIGCADDEHRINLTRRIVQFYSVTRMHFVIKKYNNVKFKQKEMSKEMKKKSKLQ
;
A
#
# COMPACT_ATOMS: atom_id res chain seq x y z
N MET A 1 -1.76 22.00 29.51
CA MET A 1 -1.62 20.55 29.72
C MET A 1 -0.26 20.25 30.33
N LYS A 2 -0.24 19.44 31.39
CA LYS A 2 1.01 18.93 32.00
C LYS A 2 1.40 17.61 31.30
N PRO A 3 2.70 17.28 31.19
CA PRO A 3 3.13 15.99 30.65
C PRO A 3 2.87 14.92 31.71
N GLN A 4 1.83 14.11 31.51
CA GLN A 4 1.39 13.09 32.47
C GLN A 4 0.66 11.95 31.74
N TYR A 5 0.92 10.71 32.17
CA TYR A 5 0.20 9.51 31.75
C TYR A 5 -1.19 9.42 32.39
N GLY A 6 -2.09 8.70 31.73
CA GLY A 6 -3.51 8.62 32.06
C GLY A 6 -4.39 9.52 31.18
N PHE A 7 -5.67 9.58 31.55
CA PHE A 7 -6.63 10.49 30.95
C PHE A 7 -6.43 11.91 31.49
N GLN A 8 -6.27 12.89 30.61
CA GLN A 8 -6.13 14.29 31.01
C GLN A 8 -7.47 15.03 30.86
N ASP A 9 -8.10 15.42 31.97
CA ASP A 9 -9.38 16.14 31.96
C ASP A 9 -9.37 17.42 31.11
N GLN A 10 -8.21 18.07 30.99
CA GLN A 10 -8.03 19.23 30.13
C GLN A 10 -8.34 18.93 28.66
N VAL A 11 -8.00 17.72 28.17
CA VAL A 11 -8.28 17.29 26.79
C VAL A 11 -9.78 17.16 26.59
N PHE A 12 -10.46 16.44 27.49
CA PHE A 12 -11.91 16.25 27.45
C PHE A 12 -12.67 17.58 27.58
N ASN A 13 -12.19 18.51 28.41
CA ASN A 13 -12.79 19.84 28.55
C ASN A 13 -12.69 20.66 27.26
N VAL A 14 -11.56 20.59 26.54
CA VAL A 14 -11.42 21.27 25.23
C VAL A 14 -12.29 20.58 24.18
N MET A 15 -12.31 19.26 24.14
CA MET A 15 -13.18 18.49 23.25
C MET A 15 -14.66 18.82 23.48
N ARG A 16 -15.12 18.91 24.74
CA ARG A 16 -16.49 19.33 25.08
C ARG A 16 -16.85 20.70 24.47
N LYS A 17 -15.95 21.69 24.56
CA LYS A 17 -16.17 23.01 23.94
C LYS A 17 -16.29 22.91 22.42
N LYS A 18 -15.50 22.05 21.79
CA LYS A 18 -15.55 21.78 20.34
C LYS A 18 -16.83 21.05 19.94
N ALA A 19 -17.31 20.11 20.76
CA ALA A 19 -18.55 19.36 20.52
C ALA A 19 -19.77 20.27 20.35
N ASN A 20 -19.84 21.38 21.10
CA ASN A 20 -20.92 22.36 21.01
C ASN A 20 -21.06 23.02 19.64
N HIS A 21 -19.98 23.05 18.85
CA HIS A 21 -19.93 23.69 17.53
C HIS A 21 -19.84 22.66 16.39
N MET A 22 -19.95 21.37 16.70
CA MET A 22 -19.75 20.28 15.75
C MET A 22 -21.08 19.54 15.52
N PRO A 23 -21.44 19.22 14.28
CA PRO A 23 -22.63 18.43 13.99
C PRO A 23 -22.47 17.02 14.56
N MET A 24 -23.58 16.41 14.99
CA MET A 24 -23.58 15.07 15.62
C MET A 24 -22.89 14.00 14.77
N ALA A 25 -23.01 14.07 13.44
CA ALA A 25 -22.35 13.15 12.52
C ALA A 25 -20.81 13.20 12.61
N GLU A 26 -20.22 14.37 12.85
CA GLU A 26 -18.76 14.51 13.01
C GLU A 26 -18.28 14.10 14.41
N ARG A 27 -19.21 13.88 15.33
CA ARG A 27 -18.96 13.40 16.70
C ARG A 27 -19.20 11.89 16.86
N ARG A 28 -19.41 11.15 15.78
CA ARG A 28 -19.47 9.67 15.78
C ARG A 28 -18.17 9.07 15.26
N GLY A 29 -17.63 8.08 15.97
CA GLY A 29 -16.28 7.57 15.74
C GLY A 29 -15.99 6.27 16.46
N GLY A 30 -14.72 5.91 16.55
CA GLY A 30 -14.26 4.76 17.31
C GLY A 30 -12.93 5.02 17.99
N LEU A 31 -12.54 4.08 18.86
CA LEU A 31 -11.27 4.09 19.56
C LEU A 31 -10.25 3.23 18.83
N LEU A 32 -9.08 3.78 18.55
CA LEU A 32 -7.92 3.05 18.08
C LEU A 32 -6.97 2.85 19.25
N ILE A 33 -6.50 1.62 19.44
CA ILE A 33 -5.68 1.23 20.58
C ILE A 33 -4.47 0.43 20.10
N ASP A 34 -3.27 0.91 20.41
CA ASP A 34 -2.05 0.17 20.19
C ASP A 34 -0.94 0.67 21.13
N GLU A 35 0.18 -0.05 21.15
CA GLU A 35 1.31 0.22 22.02
C GLU A 35 2.58 0.51 21.21
N VAL A 36 3.41 1.43 21.71
CA VAL A 36 4.73 1.70 21.15
C VAL A 36 5.83 1.39 22.14
N LYS A 37 6.87 0.69 21.68
CA LYS A 37 8.05 0.38 22.48
C LYS A 37 8.87 1.63 22.79
N LEU A 38 9.19 1.79 24.06
CA LEU A 38 10.02 2.85 24.64
C LEU A 38 11.33 2.30 25.18
N SER A 39 12.29 3.20 25.43
CA SER A 39 13.52 2.87 26.14
C SER A 39 13.29 3.06 27.65
N PRO A 40 13.15 1.99 28.46
CA PRO A 40 12.88 2.14 29.89
C PRO A 40 13.96 2.99 30.57
N ASN A 41 13.52 4.05 31.25
CA ASN A 41 14.39 5.00 31.92
C ASN A 41 13.65 5.62 33.11
N LEU A 42 14.32 5.74 34.24
CA LEU A 42 13.80 6.37 35.44
C LEU A 42 14.43 7.76 35.58
N LYS A 43 13.60 8.79 35.74
CA LYS A 43 14.07 10.17 35.96
C LYS A 43 13.50 10.70 37.27
N PHE A 44 14.38 11.19 38.13
CA PHE A 44 14.00 11.92 39.33
C PHE A 44 13.68 13.37 38.96
N ASP A 45 12.45 13.79 39.19
CA ASP A 45 12.05 15.19 39.04
C ASP A 45 12.25 15.92 40.38
N GLU A 46 13.30 16.72 40.46
CA GLU A 46 13.66 17.51 41.64
C GLU A 46 12.53 18.46 42.09
N LYS A 47 11.68 18.92 41.16
CA LYS A 47 10.60 19.87 41.48
C LYS A 47 9.41 19.18 42.13
N THR A 48 9.09 17.97 41.71
CA THR A 48 7.96 17.19 42.26
C THR A 48 8.39 16.19 43.32
N LEU A 49 9.71 16.00 43.50
CA LEU A 49 10.32 14.98 44.36
C LEU A 49 9.82 13.57 44.05
N ARG A 50 9.50 13.31 42.78
CA ARG A 50 8.96 12.02 42.30
C ARG A 50 9.89 11.41 41.27
N VAL A 51 10.03 10.09 41.34
CA VAL A 51 10.65 9.32 40.28
C VAL A 51 9.59 9.00 39.24
N THR A 52 9.87 9.35 37.98
CA THR A 52 9.02 9.10 36.81
C THR A 52 9.62 7.96 35.98
N GLY A 53 8.78 7.27 35.20
CA GLY A 53 9.20 6.16 34.34
C GLY A 53 8.83 4.76 34.85
N PHE A 54 8.18 4.66 36.01
CA PHE A 54 7.51 3.43 36.44
C PHE A 54 6.21 3.20 35.67
N VAL A 55 5.74 1.96 35.62
CA VAL A 55 4.42 1.61 35.05
C VAL A 55 3.34 2.52 35.65
N ASP A 56 2.54 3.11 34.76
CA ASP A 56 1.43 4.02 35.09
C ASP A 56 0.27 3.71 34.14
N LEU A 57 -0.57 2.76 34.58
CA LEU A 57 -1.86 2.41 33.96
C LEU A 57 -3.02 3.11 34.69
N GLY A 58 -2.74 4.22 35.38
CA GLY A 58 -3.70 4.92 36.23
C GLY A 58 -4.15 4.08 37.43
N VAL A 59 -5.44 4.20 37.79
CA VAL A 59 -6.05 3.47 38.93
C VAL A 59 -6.08 1.96 38.74
N HIS A 60 -5.84 1.47 37.52
CA HIS A 60 -5.84 0.06 37.17
C HIS A 60 -4.44 -0.56 37.14
N THR A 61 -3.42 0.16 37.62
CA THR A 61 -2.05 -0.36 37.70
C THR A 61 -1.98 -1.54 38.67
N PRO A 62 -1.58 -2.75 38.22
CA PRO A 62 -1.46 -3.89 39.12
C PRO A 62 -0.38 -3.66 40.18
N ASP A 63 -0.64 -4.05 41.44
CA ASP A 63 0.28 -3.82 42.57
C ASP A 63 1.70 -4.34 42.32
N HIS A 64 1.81 -5.50 41.67
CA HIS A 64 3.09 -6.11 41.34
C HIS A 64 3.91 -5.32 40.28
N GLN A 65 3.30 -4.37 39.57
CA GLN A 65 3.95 -3.58 38.53
C GLN A 65 4.32 -2.16 38.97
N LEU A 66 3.81 -1.67 40.11
CA LEU A 66 3.97 -0.28 40.58
C LEU A 66 5.43 0.20 40.62
N ASN A 67 6.37 -0.69 40.95
CA ASN A 67 7.80 -0.37 41.06
C ASN A 67 8.63 -0.85 39.86
N THR A 68 7.96 -1.21 38.75
CA THR A 68 8.64 -1.73 37.55
C THR A 68 8.84 -0.61 36.53
N PRO A 69 10.03 -0.46 35.92
CA PRO A 69 10.24 0.53 34.85
C PRO A 69 9.43 0.18 33.61
N GLY A 70 8.60 1.11 33.14
CA GLY A 70 7.78 0.92 31.94
C GLY A 70 8.62 0.98 30.66
N ASP A 71 8.28 0.14 29.69
CA ASP A 71 8.99 0.02 28.41
C ASP A 71 8.07 0.07 27.19
N HIS A 72 6.77 0.26 27.38
CA HIS A 72 5.80 0.49 26.31
C HIS A 72 4.85 1.62 26.70
N ALA A 73 4.35 2.36 25.71
CA ALA A 73 3.28 3.31 25.90
C ALA A 73 2.03 2.87 25.13
N LEU A 74 0.97 2.57 25.87
CA LEU A 74 -0.38 2.38 25.35
C LEU A 74 -0.97 3.74 24.99
N VAL A 75 -1.42 3.89 23.75
CA VAL A 75 -2.04 5.13 23.28
C VAL A 75 -3.45 4.84 22.79
N ILE A 76 -4.38 5.71 23.18
CA ILE A 76 -5.78 5.67 22.77
C ILE A 76 -6.08 6.91 21.94
N ILE A 77 -6.56 6.70 20.72
CA ILE A 77 -6.98 7.76 19.80
C ILE A 77 -8.46 7.61 19.50
N TYR A 78 -9.20 8.71 19.63
CA TYR A 78 -10.53 8.83 19.08
C TYR A 78 -10.46 9.22 17.60
N GLN A 79 -11.10 8.43 16.76
CA GLN A 79 -11.17 8.63 15.31
C GLN A 79 -12.62 8.79 14.86
N PRO A 80 -13.03 9.96 14.36
CA PRO A 80 -14.36 10.14 13.80
C PRO A 80 -14.51 9.42 12.46
N LEU A 81 -15.73 8.92 12.20
CA LEU A 81 -16.12 8.34 10.92
C LEU A 81 -16.21 9.42 9.82
N GLN A 82 -16.61 10.64 10.21
CA GLN A 82 -16.70 11.81 9.33
C GLN A 82 -15.69 12.88 9.75
N GLY A 83 -14.90 13.37 8.79
CA GLY A 83 -13.89 14.41 9.02
C GLY A 83 -12.46 13.94 8.72
N LYS A 84 -11.51 14.87 8.68
CA LYS A 84 -10.08 14.58 8.49
C LYS A 84 -9.27 14.94 9.73
N TRP A 85 -9.77 14.54 10.90
CA TRP A 85 -9.10 14.77 12.18
C TRP A 85 -9.16 13.49 13.01
N PHE A 86 -8.29 13.40 14.00
CA PHE A 86 -8.31 12.42 15.08
C PHE A 86 -7.79 13.12 16.33
N GLN A 87 -8.04 12.56 17.51
CA GLN A 87 -7.59 13.14 18.76
C GLN A 87 -7.10 12.05 19.71
N THR A 88 -5.90 12.22 20.23
CA THR A 88 -5.39 11.41 21.34
C THR A 88 -6.20 11.73 22.60
N VAL A 89 -6.70 10.70 23.27
CA VAL A 89 -7.57 10.84 24.46
C VAL A 89 -6.89 10.36 25.73
N GLY A 90 -5.95 9.43 25.62
CA GLY A 90 -5.14 8.95 26.76
C GLY A 90 -3.83 8.32 26.29
N ALA A 91 -2.85 8.31 27.18
CA ALA A 91 -1.61 7.55 27.03
C ALA A 91 -1.20 6.97 28.38
N PHE A 92 -0.83 5.69 28.43
CA PHE A 92 -0.48 4.98 29.65
C PHE A 92 0.88 4.31 29.48
N LEU A 93 1.63 4.18 30.58
CA LEU A 93 2.96 3.57 30.58
C LEU A 93 2.85 2.14 31.11
N SER A 94 3.19 1.15 30.28
CA SER A 94 3.08 -0.27 30.61
C SER A 94 4.46 -0.96 30.64
N LYS A 95 4.50 -2.13 31.28
CA LYS A 95 5.61 -3.08 31.16
C LYS A 95 5.20 -4.20 30.21
N GLY A 96 5.76 -4.22 29.02
CA GLY A 96 5.25 -5.02 27.91
C GLY A 96 3.82 -4.61 27.57
N ALA A 97 3.05 -5.60 27.15
CA ALA A 97 1.65 -5.38 26.83
C ALA A 97 0.76 -5.27 28.07
N ALA A 98 -0.17 -4.30 28.04
CA ALA A 98 -1.16 -4.13 29.09
C ALA A 98 -2.01 -5.42 29.24
N PRO A 99 -2.22 -5.92 30.48
CA PRO A 99 -3.10 -7.06 30.71
C PRO A 99 -4.52 -6.82 30.18
N GLY A 100 -5.17 -7.86 29.65
CA GLY A 100 -6.46 -7.72 28.97
C GLY A 100 -7.61 -7.22 29.86
N ASP A 101 -7.57 -7.54 31.15
CA ASP A 101 -8.51 -7.05 32.18
C ASP A 101 -8.29 -5.56 32.49
N VAL A 102 -7.03 -5.15 32.64
CA VAL A 102 -6.67 -3.74 32.82
C VAL A 102 -7.04 -2.93 31.60
N LEU A 103 -6.75 -3.44 30.40
CA LEU A 103 -7.10 -2.79 29.15
C LEU A 103 -8.62 -2.64 29.01
N HIS A 104 -9.41 -3.67 29.35
CA HIS A 104 -10.86 -3.59 29.36
C HIS A 104 -11.37 -2.41 30.21
N ASN A 105 -10.87 -2.26 31.44
CA ASN A 105 -11.27 -1.17 32.33
C ASN A 105 -10.87 0.21 31.78
N ILE A 106 -9.66 0.34 31.24
CA ILE A 106 -9.19 1.60 30.64
C ILE A 106 -10.07 1.99 29.43
N ILE A 107 -10.45 1.04 28.59
CA ILE A 107 -11.30 1.30 27.42
C ILE A 107 -12.72 1.65 27.83
N LEU A 108 -13.29 0.97 28.83
CA LEU A 108 -14.58 1.36 29.42
C LEU A 108 -14.54 2.81 29.94
N GLU A 109 -13.51 3.19 30.69
CA GLU A 109 -13.34 4.56 31.19
C GLU A 109 -13.24 5.57 30.03
N ALA A 110 -12.48 5.25 28.98
CA ALA A 110 -12.38 6.11 27.78
C ALA A 110 -13.73 6.33 27.11
N ILE A 111 -14.52 5.26 26.94
CA ILE A 111 -15.87 5.32 26.35
C ILE A 111 -16.77 6.23 27.19
N VAL A 112 -16.85 5.96 28.50
CA VAL A 112 -17.70 6.75 29.42
C VAL A 112 -17.32 8.24 29.39
N ARG A 113 -16.01 8.55 29.41
CA ARG A 113 -15.53 9.94 29.36
C ARG A 113 -15.89 10.63 28.05
N LEU A 114 -15.85 9.93 26.92
CA LEU A 114 -16.20 10.48 25.59
C LEU A 114 -17.72 10.68 25.42
N GLU A 115 -18.53 9.70 25.82
CA GLU A 115 -19.99 9.81 25.75
C GLU A 115 -20.48 11.00 26.62
N ASN A 116 -19.91 11.18 27.81
CA ASN A 116 -20.20 12.30 28.70
C ASN A 116 -19.88 13.69 28.11
N ILE A 117 -19.07 13.76 27.05
CA ILE A 117 -18.78 15.00 26.32
C ILE A 117 -19.40 15.03 24.92
N ASN A 118 -20.39 14.17 24.67
CA ASN A 118 -21.17 14.08 23.43
C ASN A 118 -20.32 13.66 22.20
N PHE A 119 -19.29 12.84 22.44
CA PHE A 119 -18.57 12.10 21.41
C PHE A 119 -18.93 10.62 21.51
N HIS A 120 -19.52 10.10 20.44
CA HIS A 120 -20.09 8.76 20.42
C HIS A 120 -19.07 7.75 19.88
N VAL A 121 -18.75 6.75 20.70
CA VAL A 121 -17.87 5.64 20.34
C VAL A 121 -18.71 4.47 19.81
N ASP A 122 -18.69 4.23 18.50
CA ASP A 122 -19.42 3.11 17.89
C ASP A 122 -18.56 1.85 17.79
N TYR A 123 -17.24 1.97 17.68
CA TYR A 123 -16.35 0.81 17.54
C TYR A 123 -15.01 0.95 18.29
N VAL A 124 -14.38 -0.19 18.53
CA VAL A 124 -13.03 -0.31 19.07
C VAL A 124 -12.16 -1.12 18.11
N THR A 125 -11.06 -0.53 17.66
CA THR A 125 -10.06 -1.20 16.81
C THR A 125 -8.78 -1.50 17.59
N SER A 126 -8.42 -2.78 17.63
CA SER A 126 -7.16 -3.28 18.22
C SER A 126 -6.40 -4.18 17.23
N ASP A 127 -5.12 -4.45 17.50
CA ASP A 127 -4.39 -5.48 16.76
C ASP A 127 -4.89 -6.91 17.13
N GLY A 128 -4.28 -7.93 16.51
CA GLY A 128 -4.62 -9.34 16.75
C GLY A 128 -3.85 -10.03 17.87
N ALA A 129 -3.17 -9.28 18.76
CA ALA A 129 -2.37 -9.84 19.84
C ALA A 129 -3.21 -10.53 20.92
N THR A 130 -2.57 -11.42 21.68
CA THR A 130 -3.25 -12.27 22.66
C THR A 130 -3.92 -11.49 23.79
N TRP A 131 -3.29 -10.41 24.27
CA TRP A 131 -3.85 -9.52 25.30
C TRP A 131 -5.06 -8.72 24.79
N ASN A 132 -5.01 -8.24 23.54
CA ASN A 132 -6.16 -7.57 22.91
C ASN A 132 -7.33 -8.54 22.71
N ARG A 133 -7.07 -9.80 22.33
CA ARG A 133 -8.10 -10.86 22.31
C ARG A 133 -8.62 -11.19 23.71
N ALA A 134 -7.79 -11.08 24.75
CA ALA A 134 -8.24 -11.26 26.13
C ALA A 134 -9.20 -10.13 26.56
N MET A 135 -8.89 -8.87 26.21
CA MET A 135 -9.79 -7.73 26.39
C MET A 135 -11.14 -7.98 25.70
N TRP A 136 -11.14 -8.47 24.45
CA TRP A 136 -12.38 -8.77 23.72
C TRP A 136 -13.28 -9.75 24.47
N LYS A 137 -12.69 -10.78 25.10
CA LYS A 137 -13.46 -11.75 25.91
C LYS A 137 -14.11 -11.13 27.13
N TYR A 138 -13.46 -10.14 27.78
CA TYR A 138 -14.07 -9.40 28.89
C TYR A 138 -15.28 -8.57 28.42
N PHE A 139 -15.29 -8.10 27.17
CA PHE A 139 -16.47 -7.52 26.53
C PHE A 139 -17.50 -8.55 26.02
N GLY A 140 -17.24 -9.86 26.18
CA GLY A 140 -18.11 -10.91 25.69
C GLY A 140 -18.11 -11.08 24.15
N VAL A 141 -17.07 -10.57 23.49
CA VAL A 141 -16.91 -10.67 22.03
C VAL A 141 -16.32 -12.02 21.66
N SER A 142 -16.86 -12.63 20.62
CA SER A 142 -16.42 -13.91 20.07
C SER A 142 -16.66 -13.96 18.56
N GLU A 143 -16.23 -15.04 17.91
CA GLU A 143 -16.45 -15.31 16.49
C GLU A 143 -17.90 -15.06 16.01
N ASP A 144 -18.88 -15.48 16.81
CA ASP A 144 -20.31 -15.38 16.48
C ASP A 144 -20.96 -14.11 17.04
N LYS A 145 -20.34 -13.50 18.06
CA LYS A 145 -20.81 -12.29 18.72
C LYS A 145 -19.78 -11.16 18.53
N PRO A 146 -19.82 -10.43 17.40
CA PRO A 146 -18.80 -9.44 17.05
C PRO A 146 -18.93 -8.11 17.82
N SER A 147 -19.98 -7.97 18.63
CA SER A 147 -20.34 -6.74 19.35
C SER A 147 -20.91 -7.05 20.73
N CYS A 148 -20.83 -6.07 21.63
CA CYS A 148 -21.51 -6.07 22.91
C CYS A 148 -22.52 -4.93 23.01
N ASP A 149 -23.39 -4.99 24.01
CA ASP A 149 -24.33 -3.91 24.27
C ASP A 149 -23.54 -2.67 24.72
N HIS A 150 -23.95 -1.51 24.23
CA HIS A 150 -23.27 -0.27 24.55
C HIS A 150 -23.54 0.12 26.01
N ILE A 151 -22.57 0.77 26.66
CA ILE A 151 -22.69 1.27 28.05
C ILE A 151 -23.72 2.42 28.17
N ASP A 152 -24.09 3.00 27.03
CA ASP A 152 -25.04 4.09 26.92
C ASP A 152 -26.41 3.47 26.66
N ASP A 153 -27.40 3.84 27.49
CA ASP A 153 -28.66 3.12 27.74
C ASP A 153 -29.68 3.23 26.58
N SER A 154 -29.19 3.41 25.35
CA SER A 154 -30.01 3.35 24.15
C SER A 154 -30.18 1.88 23.73
N GLU A 155 -31.40 1.34 23.87
CA GLU A 155 -31.77 -0.07 23.66
C GLU A 155 -31.32 -0.69 22.30
N ASP A 156 -30.94 0.14 21.32
CA ASP A 156 -30.54 -0.29 19.98
C ASP A 156 -29.04 -0.17 19.65
N ARG A 157 -28.22 0.44 20.53
CA ARG A 157 -26.81 0.75 20.21
C ARG A 157 -25.90 -0.35 20.74
N LYS A 158 -25.00 -0.81 19.86
CA LYS A 158 -23.96 -1.77 20.19
C LYS A 158 -22.59 -1.13 20.08
N LEU A 159 -21.61 -1.76 20.72
CA LEU A 159 -20.20 -1.46 20.56
C LEU A 159 -19.55 -2.57 19.72
N TRP A 160 -19.08 -2.22 18.52
CA TRP A 160 -18.49 -3.18 17.59
C TRP A 160 -16.97 -3.28 17.75
N PHE A 161 -16.44 -4.50 17.70
CA PHE A 161 -15.00 -4.74 17.79
C PHE A 161 -14.42 -5.05 16.42
N ILE A 162 -13.25 -4.48 16.14
CA ILE A 162 -12.59 -4.55 14.85
C ILE A 162 -11.12 -4.88 15.06
N SER A 163 -10.63 -5.90 14.36
CA SER A 163 -9.21 -6.19 14.30
C SER A 163 -8.59 -5.33 13.22
N ASP A 164 -7.35 -4.89 13.40
CA ASP A 164 -6.67 -4.14 12.35
C ASP A 164 -6.55 -4.96 11.05
N PHE A 165 -7.28 -4.53 10.02
CA PHE A 165 -7.42 -5.26 8.76
C PHE A 165 -6.10 -5.36 7.97
N PRO A 166 -5.30 -4.30 7.81
CA PRO A 166 -3.92 -4.41 7.28
C PRO A 166 -3.10 -5.50 7.97
N HIS A 167 -3.14 -5.58 9.31
CA HIS A 167 -2.48 -6.65 10.06
C HIS A 167 -3.05 -8.05 9.77
N LEU A 168 -4.36 -8.21 9.61
CA LEU A 168 -4.94 -9.50 9.20
C LEU A 168 -4.43 -9.96 7.83
N ILE A 169 -4.33 -9.05 6.86
CA ILE A 169 -3.80 -9.38 5.52
C ILE A 169 -2.30 -9.71 5.58
N LYS A 170 -1.52 -9.02 6.41
CA LYS A 170 -0.11 -9.38 6.69
C LYS A 170 -0.01 -10.80 7.25
N ASN A 171 -0.85 -11.14 8.22
CA ASN A 171 -0.88 -12.46 8.84
C ASN A 171 -1.29 -13.55 7.84
N LEU A 172 -2.31 -13.29 7.03
CA LEU A 172 -2.74 -14.19 5.95
C LEU A 172 -1.59 -14.45 4.96
N ARG A 173 -0.92 -13.39 4.48
CA ARG A 173 0.24 -13.52 3.58
C ARG A 173 1.35 -14.33 4.23
N ASN A 174 1.73 -14.00 5.47
CA ASN A 174 2.80 -14.70 6.18
C ASN A 174 2.47 -16.17 6.42
N TRP A 175 1.20 -16.48 6.66
CA TRP A 175 0.69 -17.83 6.79
C TRP A 175 0.78 -18.60 5.47
N VAL A 176 0.35 -18.02 4.34
CA VAL A 176 0.50 -18.62 3.01
C VAL A 176 1.96 -18.93 2.70
N LEU A 177 2.88 -18.02 3.01
CA LEU A 177 4.32 -18.24 2.80
C LEU A 177 4.89 -19.37 3.67
N LYS A 178 4.33 -19.58 4.87
CA LYS A 178 4.76 -20.63 5.80
C LYS A 178 4.24 -22.00 5.37
N VAL A 179 2.94 -22.08 5.08
CA VAL A 179 2.23 -23.34 4.78
C VAL A 179 2.52 -23.82 3.35
N LYS A 180 2.73 -22.89 2.41
CA LYS A 180 3.08 -23.10 0.99
C LYS A 180 2.01 -23.80 0.16
N GLU A 181 1.28 -24.78 0.69
CA GLU A 181 0.18 -25.46 0.01
C GLU A 181 -0.96 -25.74 0.99
N PHE A 182 -2.21 -25.47 0.58
CA PHE A 182 -3.37 -25.68 1.44
C PHE A 182 -4.64 -25.91 0.61
N MET A 183 -5.58 -26.64 1.19
CA MET A 183 -6.90 -26.88 0.58
C MET A 183 -7.88 -25.76 0.96
N THR A 184 -8.59 -25.24 -0.04
CA THR A 184 -9.74 -24.33 0.12
C THR A 184 -11.00 -25.00 -0.44
N PRO A 185 -12.22 -24.47 -0.16
CA PRO A 185 -13.45 -24.93 -0.80
C PRO A 185 -13.41 -24.89 -2.33
N ASP A 186 -12.60 -23.98 -2.90
CA ASP A 186 -12.45 -23.79 -4.35
C ASP A 186 -11.37 -24.71 -4.97
N GLY A 187 -10.63 -25.48 -4.15
CA GLY A 187 -9.54 -26.37 -4.57
C GLY A 187 -8.20 -26.09 -3.88
N LYS A 188 -7.13 -26.73 -4.38
CA LYS A 188 -5.78 -26.62 -3.84
C LYS A 188 -5.11 -25.30 -4.23
N VAL A 189 -4.59 -24.57 -3.24
CA VAL A 189 -3.81 -23.33 -3.46
C VAL A 189 -2.35 -23.61 -3.18
N GLU A 190 -1.47 -23.19 -4.10
CA GLU A 190 -0.03 -23.45 -3.99
C GLU A 190 0.82 -22.21 -4.21
N LEU A 191 1.86 -22.04 -3.39
CA LEU A 191 2.86 -20.98 -3.49
C LEU A 191 3.78 -21.16 -4.71
N SER A 192 3.85 -22.36 -5.28
CA SER A 192 4.54 -22.67 -6.54
C SER A 192 4.11 -21.72 -7.65
N HIS A 193 2.81 -21.42 -7.77
CA HIS A 193 2.24 -20.52 -8.78
C HIS A 193 2.87 -19.11 -8.73
N TRP A 194 3.06 -18.53 -7.54
CA TRP A 194 3.73 -17.24 -7.40
C TRP A 194 5.21 -17.32 -7.80
N LYS A 195 5.89 -18.44 -7.54
CA LYS A 195 7.30 -18.62 -7.90
C LYS A 195 7.48 -18.73 -9.41
N VAL A 196 6.58 -19.42 -10.10
CA VAL A 196 6.56 -19.47 -11.56
C VAL A 196 6.38 -18.06 -12.12
N LEU A 197 5.41 -17.30 -11.61
CA LEU A 197 5.20 -15.93 -12.04
C LEU A 197 6.40 -15.02 -11.76
N LEU A 198 7.10 -15.22 -10.63
CA LEU A 198 8.34 -14.50 -10.35
C LEU A 198 9.46 -14.85 -11.34
N ALA A 199 9.62 -16.14 -11.67
CA ALA A 199 10.61 -16.59 -12.65
C ALA A 199 10.34 -15.99 -14.04
N ILE A 200 9.08 -15.90 -14.45
CA ILE A 200 8.66 -15.20 -15.67
C ILE A 200 9.01 -13.71 -15.58
N ASN A 201 8.74 -13.04 -14.45
CA ASN A 201 9.08 -11.62 -14.30
C ASN A 201 10.59 -11.37 -14.38
N GLU A 202 11.38 -12.29 -13.86
CA GLU A 202 12.85 -12.25 -13.90
C GLU A 202 13.40 -12.57 -15.30
N SER A 203 12.79 -13.50 -16.04
CA SER A 203 13.16 -13.79 -17.44
C SER A 203 12.82 -12.63 -18.38
N LEU A 204 11.74 -11.90 -18.11
CA LEU A 204 11.37 -10.64 -18.76
C LEU A 204 12.25 -9.45 -18.33
N GLY A 205 13.45 -9.63 -17.77
CA GLY A 205 14.35 -8.54 -17.31
C GLY A 205 14.25 -7.28 -18.18
N LEU A 206 14.13 -6.06 -17.65
CA LEU A 206 13.75 -4.82 -18.36
C LEU A 206 12.50 -4.77 -19.26
N LYS A 207 12.09 -5.81 -20.01
CA LYS A 207 10.86 -5.83 -20.82
C LYS A 207 9.63 -5.50 -19.96
N LEU A 208 8.59 -4.98 -20.62
CA LEU A 208 7.32 -4.66 -19.99
C LEU A 208 6.72 -5.91 -19.36
N SER A 209 6.23 -5.78 -18.12
CA SER A 209 5.59 -6.86 -17.38
C SER A 209 4.30 -6.35 -16.73
N PRO A 210 3.17 -7.08 -16.85
CA PRO A 210 1.91 -6.67 -16.23
C PRO A 210 1.96 -6.73 -14.70
N PHE A 211 2.95 -7.44 -14.14
CA PHE A 211 3.19 -7.60 -12.71
C PHE A 211 4.60 -7.11 -12.29
N PHE A 212 5.08 -6.03 -12.89
CA PHE A 212 6.45 -5.51 -12.69
C PHE A 212 6.89 -5.26 -11.23
N LYS A 213 5.95 -5.04 -10.28
CA LYS A 213 6.30 -4.86 -8.87
C LYS A 213 6.60 -6.17 -8.15
N LEU A 214 6.23 -7.32 -8.73
CA LEU A 214 6.50 -8.63 -8.14
C LEU A 214 8.00 -8.84 -8.05
N SER A 215 8.47 -9.16 -6.86
CA SER A 215 9.89 -9.33 -6.58
C SER A 215 10.12 -10.45 -5.60
N THR A 216 11.36 -10.88 -5.48
CA THR A 216 11.80 -11.88 -4.50
C THR A 216 11.32 -11.54 -3.08
N SER A 217 11.26 -10.25 -2.70
CA SER A 217 10.79 -9.80 -1.37
C SER A 217 9.31 -10.07 -1.09
N HIS A 218 8.49 -10.32 -2.12
CA HIS A 218 7.09 -10.69 -1.94
C HIS A 218 6.95 -12.15 -1.49
N ILE A 219 7.80 -13.04 -2.01
CA ILE A 219 7.76 -14.49 -1.76
C ILE A 219 8.71 -14.88 -0.62
N TYR A 220 9.87 -14.23 -0.54
CA TYR A 220 10.92 -14.45 0.46
C TYR A 220 11.20 -13.15 1.23
N PRO A 221 10.23 -12.65 2.02
CA PRO A 221 10.41 -11.43 2.79
C PRO A 221 11.39 -11.62 3.95
N GLN A 222 12.32 -10.68 4.09
CA GLN A 222 13.14 -10.53 5.30
C GLN A 222 12.30 -10.05 6.50
N TYR A 223 12.84 -10.11 7.71
CA TYR A 223 12.11 -9.79 8.96
C TYR A 223 11.34 -8.46 8.91
N TYR A 224 11.97 -7.36 8.49
CA TYR A 224 11.30 -6.06 8.36
C TYR A 224 10.27 -6.02 7.21
N GLN A 225 10.49 -6.77 6.13
CA GLN A 225 9.60 -6.85 4.97
C GLN A 225 8.31 -7.63 5.28
N LYS A 226 8.33 -8.50 6.29
CA LYS A 226 7.12 -9.18 6.78
C LYS A 226 6.08 -8.19 7.35
N MET A 227 6.55 -7.03 7.83
CA MET A 227 5.69 -5.98 8.37
C MET A 227 5.19 -4.98 7.32
N ASN A 228 5.71 -5.04 6.10
CA ASN A 228 5.28 -4.15 5.02
C ASN A 228 3.92 -4.58 4.44
N VAL A 229 2.88 -3.80 4.72
CA VAL A 229 1.51 -4.02 4.23
C VAL A 229 1.43 -3.95 2.71
N GLY A 230 2.20 -3.05 2.07
CA GLY A 230 2.21 -2.88 0.62
C GLY A 230 2.64 -4.14 -0.12
N LEU A 231 3.61 -4.89 0.41
CA LEU A 231 4.01 -6.19 -0.15
C LEU A 231 2.88 -7.22 -0.02
N ALA A 232 2.15 -7.22 1.10
CA ALA A 232 1.03 -8.14 1.32
C ALA A 232 -0.18 -7.81 0.42
N TYR A 233 -0.50 -6.53 0.23
CA TYR A 233 -1.56 -6.11 -0.68
C TYR A 233 -1.23 -6.45 -2.13
N TYR A 234 0.02 -6.25 -2.55
CA TYR A 234 0.42 -6.61 -3.90
C TYR A 234 0.44 -8.13 -4.12
N PHE A 235 0.78 -8.92 -3.09
CA PHE A 235 0.75 -10.38 -3.14
C PHE A 235 -0.64 -10.95 -3.50
N PHE A 236 -1.72 -10.28 -3.06
CA PHE A 236 -3.11 -10.62 -3.37
C PHE A 236 -3.76 -9.66 -4.38
N SER A 237 -2.96 -9.01 -5.22
CA SER A 237 -3.47 -8.03 -6.18
C SER A 237 -4.06 -8.70 -7.42
N ASP A 238 -4.95 -7.96 -8.09
CA ASP A 238 -5.60 -8.41 -9.33
C ASP A 238 -4.58 -8.59 -10.46
N GLU A 239 -3.49 -7.82 -10.43
CA GLU A 239 -2.35 -7.95 -11.33
C GLU A 239 -1.69 -9.32 -11.27
N ILE A 240 -1.57 -9.90 -10.07
CA ILE A 240 -1.00 -11.24 -9.89
C ILE A 240 -1.98 -12.31 -10.39
N GLY A 241 -3.26 -12.19 -10.02
CA GLY A 241 -4.29 -13.14 -10.48
C GLY A 241 -4.44 -13.14 -12.00
N THR A 242 -4.48 -11.96 -12.62
CA THR A 242 -4.53 -11.81 -14.08
C THR A 242 -3.25 -12.32 -14.74
N GLY A 243 -2.08 -12.06 -14.15
CA GLY A 243 -0.81 -12.61 -14.61
C GLY A 243 -0.82 -14.14 -14.64
N MET A 244 -1.23 -14.78 -13.55
CA MET A 244 -1.35 -16.24 -13.48
C MET A 244 -2.33 -16.78 -14.52
N GLN A 245 -3.50 -16.13 -14.67
CA GLN A 245 -4.51 -16.53 -15.66
C GLN A 245 -3.96 -16.45 -17.08
N TYR A 246 -3.28 -15.35 -17.44
CA TYR A 246 -2.71 -15.16 -18.78
C TYR A 246 -1.59 -16.17 -19.07
N TYR A 247 -0.67 -16.39 -18.12
CA TYR A 247 0.47 -17.29 -18.33
C TYR A 247 0.13 -18.78 -18.18
N SER A 248 -1.04 -19.13 -17.64
CA SER A 248 -1.51 -20.53 -17.52
C SER A 248 -1.57 -21.30 -18.84
N GLU A 249 -1.74 -20.58 -19.96
CA GLU A 249 -1.81 -21.17 -21.30
C GLU A 249 -0.44 -21.52 -21.87
N PHE A 250 0.59 -20.83 -21.41
CA PHE A 250 1.96 -20.94 -21.92
C PHE A 250 2.85 -21.76 -20.98
N GLU A 251 2.59 -21.72 -19.68
CA GLU A 251 3.45 -22.32 -18.66
C GLU A 251 2.77 -23.49 -17.98
N ALA A 252 3.39 -24.68 -18.08
CA ALA A 252 2.84 -25.91 -17.52
C ALA A 252 2.62 -25.82 -15.99
N GLY A 253 3.48 -25.08 -15.28
CA GLY A 253 3.40 -24.88 -13.83
C GLY A 253 2.31 -23.91 -13.36
N LEU A 254 1.42 -23.45 -14.26
CA LEU A 254 0.26 -22.61 -13.94
C LEU A 254 -1.06 -23.21 -14.44
N LYS A 255 -1.07 -24.42 -15.02
CA LYS A 255 -2.28 -25.03 -15.59
C LYS A 255 -3.34 -25.37 -14.53
N ASP A 256 -2.91 -25.68 -13.32
CA ASP A 256 -3.73 -25.96 -12.15
C ASP A 256 -3.87 -24.75 -11.20
N ALA A 257 -3.48 -23.55 -11.65
CA ALA A 257 -3.52 -22.33 -10.84
C ALA A 257 -4.94 -21.76 -10.63
N GLU A 258 -5.99 -22.33 -11.24
CA GLU A 258 -7.35 -21.80 -11.18
C GLU A 258 -7.87 -21.57 -9.74
N PRO A 259 -7.73 -22.51 -8.78
CA PRO A 259 -8.12 -22.25 -7.38
C PRO A 259 -7.31 -21.13 -6.74
N THR A 260 -6.02 -21.02 -7.11
CA THR A 260 -5.12 -19.96 -6.62
C THR A 260 -5.54 -18.59 -7.14
N ILE A 261 -5.92 -18.50 -8.42
CA ILE A 261 -6.42 -17.28 -9.05
C ILE A 261 -7.72 -16.82 -8.36
N LYS A 262 -8.66 -17.75 -8.14
CA LYS A 262 -9.91 -17.46 -7.42
C LYS A 262 -9.63 -16.93 -6.01
N PHE A 263 -8.74 -17.58 -5.27
CA PHE A 263 -8.34 -17.15 -3.93
C PHE A 263 -7.74 -15.74 -3.95
N ILE A 264 -6.81 -15.44 -4.85
CA ILE A 264 -6.21 -14.10 -5.01
C ILE A 264 -7.29 -13.05 -5.32
N LYS A 265 -8.17 -13.31 -6.29
CA LYS A 265 -9.24 -12.37 -6.67
C LYS A 265 -10.21 -12.12 -5.52
N ARG A 266 -10.53 -13.14 -4.73
CA ARG A 266 -11.42 -13.03 -3.55
C ARG A 266 -10.79 -12.16 -2.46
N VAL A 267 -9.53 -12.42 -2.11
CA VAL A 267 -8.78 -11.62 -1.11
C VAL A 267 -8.55 -10.19 -1.63
N GLY A 268 -8.18 -10.01 -2.90
CA GLY A 268 -7.99 -8.69 -3.51
C GLY A 268 -9.26 -7.85 -3.53
N SER A 269 -10.41 -8.48 -3.80
CA SER A 269 -11.72 -7.82 -3.75
C SER A 269 -12.12 -7.43 -2.33
N LEU A 270 -11.82 -8.29 -1.35
CA LEU A 270 -11.98 -7.97 0.07
C LEU A 270 -11.12 -6.78 0.48
N ILE A 271 -9.84 -6.75 0.07
CA ILE A 271 -8.92 -5.64 0.36
C ILE A 271 -9.49 -4.33 -0.20
N LYS A 272 -9.97 -4.31 -1.45
CA LYS A 272 -10.60 -3.11 -2.04
C LYS A 272 -11.80 -2.63 -1.23
N GLY A 273 -12.66 -3.54 -0.78
CA GLY A 273 -13.84 -3.22 0.05
C GLY A 273 -13.47 -2.69 1.44
N MET A 274 -12.43 -3.25 2.07
CA MET A 274 -12.01 -2.92 3.43
C MET A 274 -10.96 -1.79 3.51
N THR A 275 -10.44 -1.30 2.37
CA THR A 275 -9.45 -0.20 2.32
C THR A 275 -9.94 1.03 1.53
N SER A 276 -11.25 1.24 1.47
CA SER A 276 -11.85 2.39 0.79
C SER A 276 -11.47 3.74 1.43
N LYS A 277 -10.88 4.64 0.63
CA LYS A 277 -10.46 6.00 1.07
C LYS A 277 -11.31 7.13 0.47
N ARG A 278 -12.05 6.84 -0.59
CA ARG A 278 -12.77 7.83 -1.39
C ARG A 278 -14.26 7.48 -1.46
N PRO A 279 -15.17 8.47 -1.53
CA PRO A 279 -16.61 8.23 -1.63
C PRO A 279 -17.02 7.31 -2.80
N LYS A 280 -16.31 7.40 -3.94
CA LYS A 280 -16.55 6.54 -5.12
C LYS A 280 -16.27 5.06 -4.85
N GLU A 281 -15.34 4.76 -3.94
CA GLU A 281 -14.88 3.42 -3.58
C GLU A 281 -15.46 2.98 -2.23
N ALA A 282 -16.28 3.83 -1.61
CA ALA A 282 -16.79 3.61 -0.27
C ALA A 282 -17.68 2.38 -0.17
N LEU A 283 -17.86 1.88 1.05
CA LEU A 283 -18.80 0.81 1.31
C LEU A 283 -20.20 1.40 1.42
N TRP A 284 -20.99 1.27 0.35
CA TRP A 284 -22.37 1.75 0.29
C TRP A 284 -23.34 0.70 0.86
N TYR A 285 -24.31 1.16 1.65
CA TYR A 285 -25.42 0.29 2.08
C TYR A 285 -26.43 0.16 0.95
N SER A 286 -26.13 -0.72 0.00
CA SER A 286 -26.99 -1.02 -1.13
C SER A 286 -26.72 -2.46 -1.56
N GLU A 287 -27.77 -3.20 -1.90
CA GLU A 287 -27.61 -4.55 -2.45
C GLU A 287 -26.84 -4.56 -3.77
N LYS A 288 -26.81 -3.44 -4.49
CA LYS A 288 -26.00 -3.26 -5.71
C LYS A 288 -24.51 -3.00 -5.42
N SER A 289 -24.14 -2.80 -4.16
CA SER A 289 -22.75 -2.54 -3.79
C SER A 289 -21.92 -3.83 -3.88
N GLN A 290 -21.07 -3.90 -4.91
CA GLN A 290 -20.15 -5.04 -5.07
C GLN A 290 -19.24 -5.21 -3.85
N ALA A 291 -18.76 -4.12 -3.25
CA ALA A 291 -17.89 -4.20 -2.07
C ALA A 291 -18.60 -4.87 -0.88
N LEU A 292 -19.90 -4.59 -0.69
CA LEU A 292 -20.70 -5.19 0.37
C LEU A 292 -20.90 -6.69 0.14
N GLN A 293 -21.20 -7.09 -1.11
CA GLN A 293 -21.34 -8.49 -1.49
C GLN A 293 -20.01 -9.24 -1.30
N ASN A 294 -18.90 -8.68 -1.77
CA ASN A 294 -17.57 -9.28 -1.63
C ASN A 294 -17.20 -9.55 -0.16
N ILE A 295 -17.55 -8.65 0.77
CA ILE A 295 -17.32 -8.85 2.21
C ILE A 295 -18.19 -10.00 2.75
N LYS A 296 -19.47 -10.05 2.38
CA LYS A 296 -20.39 -11.14 2.78
C LYS A 296 -19.93 -12.50 2.23
N GLU A 297 -19.57 -12.56 0.96
CA GLU A 297 -19.08 -13.77 0.29
C GLU A 297 -17.76 -14.25 0.90
N PHE A 298 -16.84 -13.35 1.24
CA PHE A 298 -15.60 -13.74 1.90
C PHE A 298 -15.85 -14.25 3.33
N LEU A 299 -16.79 -13.63 4.06
CA LEU A 299 -17.16 -14.08 5.40
C LEU A 299 -17.80 -15.47 5.37
N HIS A 300 -18.60 -15.79 4.35
CA HIS A 300 -19.11 -17.15 4.15
C HIS A 300 -17.97 -18.12 3.80
N PHE A 301 -17.15 -17.75 2.82
CA PHE A 301 -16.02 -18.55 2.37
C PHE A 301 -15.04 -18.91 3.48
N ILE A 302 -14.68 -17.97 4.36
CA ILE A 302 -13.71 -18.27 5.43
C ILE A 302 -14.29 -19.23 6.48
N LYS A 303 -15.61 -19.19 6.72
CA LYS A 303 -16.30 -20.15 7.60
C LYS A 303 -16.34 -21.53 6.96
N ASP A 304 -16.69 -21.61 5.69
CA ASP A 304 -16.70 -22.88 4.95
C ASP A 304 -15.29 -23.47 4.86
N TRP A 305 -14.29 -22.62 4.61
CA TRP A 305 -12.88 -23.01 4.58
C TRP A 305 -12.45 -23.65 5.90
N LYS A 306 -12.82 -23.07 7.05
CA LYS A 306 -12.55 -23.67 8.37
C LYS A 306 -13.20 -25.06 8.53
N CYS A 307 -14.40 -25.27 8.01
CA CYS A 307 -15.10 -26.57 8.10
C CYS A 307 -14.49 -27.64 7.19
N THR A 308 -13.96 -27.23 6.03
CA THR A 308 -13.37 -28.15 5.03
C THR A 308 -11.90 -28.49 5.29
N SER A 309 -11.17 -27.66 6.04
CA SER A 309 -9.73 -27.86 6.28
C SER A 309 -9.45 -28.72 7.51
N PRO A 310 -8.44 -29.62 7.46
CA PRO A 310 -7.89 -30.24 8.66
C PRO A 310 -7.34 -29.16 9.62
N ASN A 311 -7.50 -29.37 10.93
CA ASN A 311 -7.09 -28.40 11.97
C ASN A 311 -5.61 -27.91 11.87
N GLN A 312 -4.73 -28.65 11.19
CA GLN A 312 -3.31 -28.31 11.03
C GLN A 312 -3.01 -27.44 9.79
N GLU A 313 -3.94 -27.32 8.84
CA GLU A 313 -3.76 -26.61 7.56
C GLU A 313 -4.60 -25.33 7.46
N PHE A 314 -5.10 -24.82 8.59
CA PHE A 314 -5.94 -23.62 8.63
C PHE A 314 -5.23 -22.42 9.29
N LEU A 315 -5.84 -21.24 9.17
CA LEU A 315 -5.38 -20.01 9.81
C LEU A 315 -5.28 -20.16 11.32
N THR A 316 -4.40 -19.36 11.94
CA THR A 316 -4.33 -19.31 13.41
C THR A 316 -5.65 -18.81 13.98
N LYS A 317 -6.03 -19.31 15.16
CA LYS A 317 -7.28 -18.92 15.85
C LYS A 317 -7.48 -17.40 15.90
N ASN A 318 -6.45 -16.65 16.29
CA ASN A 318 -6.52 -15.18 16.39
C ASN A 318 -6.72 -14.48 15.03
N THR A 319 -6.17 -15.04 13.94
CA THR A 319 -6.31 -14.45 12.59
C THR A 319 -7.71 -14.72 12.06
N TYR A 320 -8.17 -15.95 12.20
CA TYR A 320 -9.50 -16.36 11.78
C TYR A 320 -10.60 -15.62 12.56
N GLU A 321 -10.53 -15.62 13.89
CA GLU A 321 -11.45 -14.86 14.75
C GLU A 321 -11.42 -13.37 14.40
N GLY A 322 -10.24 -12.83 14.13
CA GLY A 322 -10.06 -11.47 13.64
C GLY A 322 -10.81 -11.17 12.35
N PHE A 323 -10.73 -12.05 11.35
CA PHE A 323 -11.50 -11.90 10.11
C PHE A 323 -13.00 -11.97 10.36
N CYS A 324 -13.49 -13.02 11.07
CA CYS A 324 -14.92 -13.20 11.31
C CYS A 324 -15.54 -12.00 12.01
N VAL A 325 -14.94 -11.56 13.12
CA VAL A 325 -15.44 -10.43 13.91
C VAL A 325 -15.34 -9.13 13.11
N THR A 326 -14.20 -8.85 12.48
CA THR A 326 -14.01 -7.58 11.75
C THR A 326 -15.01 -7.41 10.60
N LEU A 327 -15.23 -8.46 9.81
CA LEU A 327 -16.14 -8.41 8.68
C LEU A 327 -17.59 -8.35 9.14
N ALA A 328 -17.98 -9.14 10.14
CA ALA A 328 -19.32 -9.09 10.71
C ALA A 328 -19.62 -7.73 11.38
N SER A 329 -18.68 -7.20 12.17
CA SER A 329 -18.77 -5.86 12.77
C SER A 329 -18.92 -4.77 11.72
N THR A 330 -18.15 -4.82 10.63
CA THR A 330 -18.22 -3.81 9.56
C THR A 330 -19.58 -3.80 8.88
N LEU A 331 -20.16 -4.98 8.63
CA LEU A 331 -21.50 -5.12 8.05
C LEU A 331 -22.60 -4.60 8.98
N GLN A 332 -22.57 -5.01 10.25
CA GLN A 332 -23.55 -4.58 11.26
C GLN A 332 -23.44 -3.08 11.56
N LEU A 333 -22.22 -2.55 11.67
CA LEU A 333 -21.97 -1.12 11.88
C LEU A 333 -22.51 -0.31 10.70
N LEU A 334 -22.26 -0.73 9.45
CA LEU A 334 -22.80 -0.05 8.27
C LEU A 334 -24.34 -0.02 8.28
N GLU A 335 -24.97 -1.13 8.65
CA GLU A 335 -26.43 -1.23 8.76
C GLU A 335 -26.98 -0.28 9.83
N TYR A 336 -26.37 -0.22 11.00
CA TYR A 336 -26.74 0.71 12.07
C TYR A 336 -26.56 2.18 11.63
N LEU A 337 -25.41 2.50 11.04
CA LEU A 337 -25.10 3.85 10.56
C LEU A 337 -26.09 4.30 9.47
N ASN A 338 -26.51 3.40 8.57
CA ASN A 338 -27.49 3.72 7.55
C ASN A 338 -28.92 3.84 8.11
N SER A 339 -29.37 2.86 8.90
CA SER A 339 -30.76 2.79 9.39
C SER A 339 -31.09 3.82 10.47
N LYS A 340 -30.19 4.02 11.46
CA LYS A 340 -30.43 4.89 12.62
C LYS A 340 -29.84 6.28 12.42
N ILE A 341 -28.61 6.37 11.89
CA ILE A 341 -27.86 7.64 11.78
C ILE A 341 -27.99 8.29 10.39
N LYS A 342 -28.52 7.57 9.38
CA LYS A 342 -28.75 8.01 8.00
C LYS A 342 -27.46 8.28 7.19
N TYR A 343 -26.40 7.55 7.47
CA TYR A 343 -25.17 7.59 6.66
C TYR A 343 -25.37 6.80 5.37
N LYS A 344 -24.97 7.38 4.24
CA LYS A 344 -25.10 6.74 2.92
C LYS A 344 -24.03 5.68 2.66
N TYR A 345 -22.83 5.88 3.19
CA TYR A 345 -21.68 5.02 2.98
C TYR A 345 -20.71 5.11 4.16
N LEU A 346 -19.82 4.12 4.25
CA LEU A 346 -18.72 4.05 5.21
C LEU A 346 -17.39 4.02 4.48
N LEU A 347 -16.43 4.86 4.90
CA LEU A 347 -15.04 4.76 4.48
C LEU A 347 -14.34 3.78 5.42
N THR A 348 -14.12 2.55 4.95
CA THR A 348 -13.60 1.45 5.78
C THR A 348 -12.16 1.66 6.25
N THR A 349 -11.40 2.54 5.60
CA THR A 349 -10.08 2.97 6.14
C THR A 349 -10.17 3.73 7.45
N ARG A 350 -11.36 4.18 7.85
CA ARG A 350 -11.57 4.73 9.19
C ARG A 350 -11.63 3.66 10.27
N LEU A 351 -11.73 2.39 9.90
CA LEU A 351 -11.78 1.29 10.84
C LEU A 351 -10.38 0.71 11.15
N SER A 352 -9.33 1.09 10.40
CA SER A 352 -7.96 0.62 10.61
C SER A 352 -7.15 1.50 11.56
N GLN A 353 -6.01 0.97 12.01
CA GLN A 353 -5.10 1.64 12.95
C GLN A 353 -4.04 2.51 12.26
N ASP A 354 -4.09 2.70 10.94
CA ASP A 354 -3.11 3.46 10.16
C ASP A 354 -2.81 4.85 10.75
N ASN A 355 -3.82 5.58 11.22
CA ASN A 355 -3.61 6.91 11.80
C ASN A 355 -2.86 6.86 13.14
N LEU A 356 -3.02 5.77 13.90
CA LEU A 356 -2.30 5.54 15.14
C LEU A 356 -0.86 5.09 14.84
N GLU A 357 -0.64 4.21 13.87
CA GLU A 357 0.72 3.85 13.41
C GLU A 357 1.48 5.08 12.88
N ASN A 358 0.82 5.93 12.09
CA ASN A 358 1.38 7.19 11.62
C ASN A 358 1.74 8.12 12.79
N PHE A 359 0.86 8.20 13.80
CA PHE A 359 1.14 8.96 15.02
C PHE A 359 2.39 8.45 15.75
N PHE A 360 2.59 7.14 15.84
CA PHE A 360 3.84 6.57 16.37
C PHE A 360 5.05 6.87 15.48
N GLY A 361 4.89 6.89 14.17
CA GLY A 361 5.92 7.35 13.24
C GLY A 361 6.35 8.78 13.55
N MET A 362 5.38 9.69 13.73
CA MET A 362 5.64 11.09 14.08
C MET A 362 6.38 11.23 15.41
N ILE A 363 5.99 10.44 16.42
CA ILE A 363 6.68 10.45 17.72
C ILE A 363 8.13 9.99 17.58
N ARG A 364 8.39 8.93 16.81
CA ARG A 364 9.74 8.42 16.56
C ARG A 364 10.59 9.45 15.81
N SER A 365 10.05 10.07 14.76
CA SER A 365 10.73 11.13 14.00
C SER A 365 11.05 12.35 14.86
N ALA A 366 10.14 12.77 15.75
CA ALA A 366 10.38 13.89 16.67
C ALA A 366 11.48 13.59 17.70
N GLY A 367 11.79 12.32 17.96
CA GLY A 367 12.92 11.88 18.79
C GLY A 367 14.29 11.98 18.11
N GLY A 368 14.35 12.42 16.84
CA GLY A 368 15.58 12.51 16.07
C GLY A 368 16.22 11.13 15.85
N ASN A 369 17.46 10.95 16.29
CA ASN A 369 18.19 9.68 16.14
C ASN A 369 17.80 8.61 17.19
N ALA A 370 16.87 8.92 18.10
CA ALA A 370 16.38 7.98 19.11
C ALA A 370 15.08 7.29 18.65
N ASP A 371 15.21 6.17 17.92
CA ASP A 371 14.07 5.36 17.43
C ASP A 371 13.10 4.89 18.53
N HIS A 372 13.57 4.83 19.78
CA HIS A 372 12.80 4.49 20.97
C HIS A 372 12.95 5.59 22.03
N PRO A 373 12.03 6.57 22.08
CA PRO A 373 12.11 7.64 23.08
C PRO A 373 11.99 7.07 24.50
N ASP A 374 12.63 7.73 25.46
CA ASP A 374 12.41 7.41 26.87
C ASP A 374 10.99 7.87 27.32
N PRO A 375 10.42 7.31 28.40
CA PRO A 375 9.09 7.66 28.87
C PRO A 375 8.84 9.18 29.02
N MET A 376 9.82 9.91 29.53
CA MET A 376 9.67 11.36 29.74
C MET A 376 9.68 12.13 28.43
N LEU A 377 10.56 11.77 27.50
CA LEU A 377 10.57 12.35 26.16
C LEU A 377 9.26 12.02 25.42
N PHE A 378 8.82 10.77 25.50
CA PHE A 378 7.56 10.33 24.90
C PHE A 378 6.38 11.17 25.39
N ILE A 379 6.19 11.33 26.70
CA ILE A 379 5.02 12.05 27.22
C ILE A 379 5.08 13.55 26.91
N GLN A 380 6.28 14.13 26.78
CA GLN A 380 6.47 15.51 26.33
C GLN A 380 6.08 15.70 24.87
N ILE A 381 6.53 14.81 23.97
CA ILE A 381 6.15 14.82 22.55
C ILE A 381 4.66 14.57 22.41
N TYR A 382 4.13 13.54 23.10
CA TYR A 382 2.70 13.22 23.13
C TYR A 382 1.86 14.43 23.53
N ARG A 383 2.27 15.17 24.57
CA ARG A 383 1.59 16.40 24.99
C ARG A 383 1.57 17.44 23.88
N LEU A 384 2.71 17.73 23.26
CA LEU A 384 2.82 18.72 22.18
C LEU A 384 1.90 18.35 21.01
N MET A 385 1.95 17.09 20.58
CA MET A 385 1.11 16.57 19.49
C MET A 385 -0.37 16.62 19.82
N THR A 386 -0.75 16.24 21.05
CA THR A 386 -2.12 16.30 21.56
C THR A 386 -2.67 17.73 21.54
N THR A 387 -1.88 18.71 21.99
CA THR A 387 -2.26 20.12 21.97
C THR A 387 -2.34 20.68 20.54
N TYR A 388 -1.40 20.28 19.68
CA TYR A 388 -1.36 20.72 18.29
C TYR A 388 -2.60 20.24 17.50
N GLY A 389 -3.04 18.99 17.72
CA GLY A 389 -4.27 18.45 17.12
C GLY A 389 -5.53 19.25 17.46
N LEU A 390 -5.56 19.87 18.65
CA LEU A 390 -6.66 20.72 19.12
C LEU A 390 -6.60 22.15 18.57
N MET A 391 -5.40 22.64 18.22
CA MET A 391 -5.15 24.04 17.81
C MET A 391 -5.23 24.27 16.30
N LYS A 392 -5.46 23.24 15.46
CA LYS A 392 -5.58 23.44 14.01
C LYS A 392 -6.71 24.44 13.69
N PRO A 393 -6.42 25.57 13.00
CA PRO A 393 -7.43 26.54 12.65
C PRO A 393 -8.45 25.92 11.67
N MET A 394 -9.68 26.46 11.69
CA MET A 394 -10.76 26.01 10.81
C MET A 394 -10.37 26.26 9.34
N ARG A 395 -10.80 25.37 8.42
CA ARG A 395 -10.55 25.59 6.98
C ARG A 395 -11.15 26.93 6.54
N GLY A 396 -10.32 27.82 6.00
CA GLY A 396 -10.72 29.18 5.59
C GLY A 396 -10.41 30.28 6.62
N SER A 397 -9.69 29.97 7.70
CA SER A 397 -9.16 30.97 8.63
C SER A 397 -8.02 31.78 8.01
N ASN A 398 -7.99 33.09 8.30
CA ASN A 398 -6.95 34.02 7.86
C ASN A 398 -5.64 33.89 8.68
N VAL A 399 -5.62 33.00 9.67
CA VAL A 399 -4.43 32.66 10.45
C VAL A 399 -3.62 31.64 9.66
N GLU A 400 -2.35 31.96 9.39
CA GLU A 400 -1.37 31.08 8.75
C GLU A 400 -1.47 29.67 9.35
N ASN A 401 -1.51 28.67 8.46
CA ASN A 401 -1.60 27.28 8.87
C ASN A 401 -0.40 26.95 9.76
N CYS A 402 -0.61 26.65 11.04
CA CYS A 402 0.44 26.08 11.90
C CYS A 402 1.01 24.73 11.38
N GLY A 403 0.53 24.23 10.23
CA GLY A 403 1.10 23.12 9.45
C GLY A 403 2.54 23.37 9.00
N GLU A 404 2.91 24.63 8.76
CA GLU A 404 4.26 24.99 8.30
C GLU A 404 5.33 24.67 9.34
N LEU A 405 5.05 24.76 10.64
CA LEU A 405 6.01 24.37 11.68
C LEU A 405 6.32 22.87 11.64
N LEU A 406 5.33 22.03 11.29
CA LEU A 406 5.52 20.59 11.17
C LEU A 406 6.21 20.24 9.85
N ASP A 407 5.86 20.91 8.75
CA ASP A 407 6.54 20.73 7.46
C ASP A 407 8.01 21.19 7.53
N SER A 408 8.32 22.32 8.21
CA SER A 408 9.69 22.78 8.47
C SER A 408 10.48 21.85 9.40
N LEU A 409 9.81 21.08 10.27
CA LEU A 409 10.44 20.02 11.06
C LEU A 409 10.66 18.72 10.26
N MET A 410 9.98 18.57 9.10
CA MET A 410 9.94 17.35 8.30
C MET A 410 10.79 17.42 7.03
N THR A 411 11.24 18.60 6.61
CA THR A 411 12.12 18.79 5.44
C THR A 411 13.58 18.97 5.86
N PRO A 412 14.50 18.06 5.50
CA PRO A 412 15.90 18.42 5.35
C PRO A 412 16.00 19.42 4.19
N SER A 413 16.63 20.56 4.42
CA SER A 413 16.94 21.55 3.39
C SER A 413 17.97 20.99 2.42
N ASP A 414 17.53 20.41 1.30
CA ASP A 414 18.35 20.20 0.11
C ASP A 414 17.84 21.14 -1.00
N ASP A 415 18.43 22.33 -1.05
CA ASP A 415 18.34 23.24 -2.20
C ASP A 415 19.09 22.63 -3.38
N THR A 416 18.43 22.41 -4.51
CA THR A 416 19.07 22.47 -5.84
C THR A 416 18.07 22.84 -6.93
N ASP A 417 18.40 23.92 -7.64
CA ASP A 417 17.71 24.46 -8.81
C ASP A 417 17.49 23.41 -9.92
N SER A 418 16.23 23.25 -10.36
CA SER A 418 15.83 22.32 -11.43
C SER A 418 15.14 23.00 -12.62
N SER A 419 15.22 24.33 -12.75
CA SER A 419 14.50 25.08 -13.79
C SER A 419 15.22 25.17 -15.15
N SER A 420 16.50 24.77 -15.25
CA SER A 420 17.30 24.88 -16.49
C SER A 420 17.22 23.66 -17.44
N ASN A 421 16.75 22.51 -16.97
CA ASN A 421 16.79 21.25 -17.74
C ASN A 421 15.58 21.00 -18.67
N GLU A 422 14.44 21.67 -18.46
CA GLU A 422 13.24 21.46 -19.31
C GLU A 422 13.42 22.02 -20.74
N ASN A 423 14.23 23.07 -20.92
CA ASN A 423 14.36 23.78 -22.19
C ASN A 423 15.19 23.02 -23.25
N ASN A 424 16.18 22.21 -22.83
CA ASN A 424 17.01 21.43 -23.77
C ASN A 424 16.25 20.24 -24.38
N LEU A 425 15.37 19.60 -23.60
CA LEU A 425 14.59 18.43 -24.04
C LEU A 425 13.54 18.79 -25.09
N THR A 426 12.90 19.96 -24.95
CA THR A 426 11.91 20.44 -25.91
C THR A 426 12.50 20.76 -27.28
N GLN A 427 13.73 21.28 -27.31
CA GLN A 427 14.42 21.66 -28.53
C GLN A 427 14.92 20.45 -29.33
N ILE A 428 15.48 19.43 -28.66
CA ILE A 428 15.91 18.17 -29.28
C ILE A 428 14.73 17.46 -29.95
N LEU A 429 13.56 17.43 -29.28
CA LEU A 429 12.35 16.80 -29.80
C LEU A 429 11.71 17.53 -30.98
N GLU A 430 11.96 18.82 -31.14
CA GLU A 430 11.46 19.64 -32.25
C GLU A 430 12.25 19.37 -33.54
N GLU A 431 13.56 19.15 -33.44
CA GLU A 431 14.43 18.71 -34.55
C GLU A 431 14.14 17.26 -35.00
N CYS A 432 13.61 16.40 -34.13
CA CYS A 432 13.27 15.02 -34.48
C CYS A 432 12.07 14.90 -35.44
N LEU A 433 11.18 15.90 -35.47
CA LEU A 433 9.88 15.82 -36.17
C LEU A 433 9.91 16.37 -37.59
N THR A 434 11.03 16.97 -38.01
CA THR A 434 11.21 17.62 -39.33
C THR A 434 11.81 16.72 -40.41
N ASN A 435 12.28 15.50 -40.07
CA ASN A 435 12.88 14.57 -41.05
C ASN A 435 11.84 13.55 -41.55
N GLN A 436 11.14 13.88 -42.65
CA GLN A 436 10.20 12.97 -43.30
C GLN A 436 10.88 12.11 -44.38
N GLY A 437 10.79 10.79 -44.24
CA GLY A 437 11.18 9.79 -45.24
C GLY A 437 10.38 8.50 -45.00
N LEU A 438 9.93 7.86 -46.08
CA LEU A 438 9.11 6.64 -46.04
C LEU A 438 9.95 5.42 -45.57
N PRO A 439 9.51 4.64 -44.58
CA PRO A 439 10.21 3.41 -44.21
C PRO A 439 9.80 2.23 -45.09
N GLU A 440 10.79 1.62 -45.76
CA GLU A 440 10.67 0.31 -46.40
C GLU A 440 10.69 -0.81 -45.35
N GLY A 441 9.80 -1.78 -45.56
CA GLY A 441 9.52 -2.84 -44.60
C GLY A 441 10.65 -3.84 -44.43
N ASN A 442 10.73 -4.44 -43.24
CA ASN A 442 11.38 -5.73 -43.10
C ASN A 442 10.74 -6.63 -42.01
N ASN A 443 10.60 -7.87 -42.46
CA ASN A 443 9.98 -9.08 -41.91
C ASN A 443 10.04 -9.33 -40.39
N GLU A 444 8.87 -9.73 -39.89
CA GLU A 444 8.55 -10.14 -38.52
C GLU A 444 9.25 -11.45 -38.09
N ARG A 445 9.90 -11.42 -36.92
CA ARG A 445 10.03 -12.62 -36.06
C ARG A 445 9.10 -12.44 -34.87
N LYS A 446 8.13 -13.35 -34.74
CA LYS A 446 7.06 -13.31 -33.74
C LYS A 446 7.58 -13.65 -32.33
N ASP A 447 7.66 -12.63 -31.47
CA ASP A 447 7.98 -12.73 -30.04
C ASP A 447 6.66 -12.66 -29.24
N TYR A 448 5.94 -13.79 -29.17
CA TYR A 448 4.52 -13.91 -28.78
C TYR A 448 4.14 -13.58 -27.31
N SER A 449 4.93 -12.80 -26.57
CA SER A 449 4.60 -12.42 -25.17
C SER A 449 4.78 -10.94 -24.82
N GLY A 450 5.61 -10.20 -25.57
CA GLY A 450 5.85 -8.77 -25.32
C GLY A 450 4.77 -7.86 -25.91
N GLU A 451 4.20 -8.25 -27.06
CA GLU A 451 3.26 -7.42 -27.82
C GLU A 451 1.94 -7.16 -27.08
N ASP A 452 1.44 -8.16 -26.35
CA ASP A 452 0.20 -8.03 -25.57
C ASP A 452 0.37 -7.08 -24.38
N VAL A 453 1.53 -7.10 -23.72
CA VAL A 453 1.85 -6.18 -22.62
C VAL A 453 2.08 -4.76 -23.16
N ALA A 454 2.78 -4.63 -24.28
CA ALA A 454 3.02 -3.36 -24.95
C ALA A 454 1.70 -2.69 -25.38
N HIS A 455 0.75 -3.47 -25.90
CA HIS A 455 -0.60 -2.99 -26.21
C HIS A 455 -1.36 -2.52 -24.95
N TYR A 456 -1.27 -3.26 -23.84
CA TYR A 456 -1.90 -2.83 -22.58
C TYR A 456 -1.32 -1.49 -22.09
N VAL A 457 0.00 -1.32 -22.14
CA VAL A 457 0.67 -0.06 -21.78
C VAL A 457 0.27 1.05 -22.75
N SER A 458 0.16 0.75 -24.05
CA SER A 458 -0.28 1.70 -25.08
C SER A 458 -1.70 2.23 -24.80
N GLY A 459 -2.60 1.40 -24.28
CA GLY A 459 -3.94 1.84 -23.84
C GLY A 459 -3.93 2.83 -22.67
N TYR A 460 -2.95 2.71 -21.75
CA TYR A 460 -2.72 3.68 -20.67
C TYR A 460 -2.14 5.00 -21.21
N VAL A 461 -1.22 4.91 -22.18
CA VAL A 461 -0.65 6.09 -22.86
C VAL A 461 -1.78 6.84 -23.56
N ALA A 462 -2.61 6.18 -24.36
CA ALA A 462 -3.76 6.77 -25.06
C ALA A 462 -4.68 7.56 -24.11
N LYS A 463 -5.03 6.98 -22.96
CA LYS A 463 -5.88 7.62 -21.95
C LYS A 463 -5.28 8.91 -21.38
N THR A 464 -3.96 8.90 -21.20
CA THR A 464 -3.24 10.00 -20.57
C THR A 464 -2.98 11.10 -21.58
N THR A 465 -2.55 10.74 -22.78
CA THR A 465 -2.21 11.66 -23.86
C THR A 465 -3.43 12.31 -24.49
N ALA A 466 -4.61 11.68 -24.43
CA ALA A 466 -5.88 12.33 -24.77
C ALA A 466 -6.15 13.61 -23.96
N ARG A 467 -5.55 13.77 -22.77
CA ARG A 467 -5.64 15.01 -21.97
C ARG A 467 -4.68 16.10 -22.40
N PHE A 468 -3.71 15.78 -23.27
CA PHE A 468 -2.71 16.72 -23.74
C PHE A 468 -3.21 17.57 -24.90
N THR A 469 -4.36 17.23 -25.49
CA THR A 469 -4.96 17.94 -26.62
C THR A 469 -6.37 18.40 -26.29
N LYS A 470 -6.72 19.60 -26.75
CA LYS A 470 -8.11 20.12 -26.71
C LYS A 470 -8.89 19.81 -28.00
N CYS A 471 -8.23 19.20 -28.99
CA CYS A 471 -8.82 18.81 -30.26
C CYS A 471 -9.43 17.40 -30.14
N ASP A 472 -10.74 17.30 -30.40
CA ASP A 472 -11.49 16.05 -30.29
C ASP A 472 -11.08 15.03 -31.37
N GLU A 473 -10.72 15.49 -32.58
CA GLU A 473 -10.22 14.62 -33.65
C GLU A 473 -8.91 13.94 -33.25
N CYS A 474 -7.94 14.72 -32.73
CA CYS A 474 -6.68 14.20 -32.21
C CYS A 474 -6.89 13.18 -31.08
N ALA A 475 -7.82 13.45 -30.15
CA ALA A 475 -8.13 12.53 -29.07
C ALA A 475 -8.76 11.23 -29.59
N SER A 476 -9.64 11.32 -30.58
CA SER A 476 -10.30 10.15 -31.17
C SER A 476 -9.32 9.23 -31.90
N LEU A 477 -8.29 9.77 -32.56
CA LEU A 477 -7.26 9.01 -33.29
C LEU A 477 -6.32 8.21 -32.38
N LEU A 478 -6.30 8.49 -31.07
CA LEU A 478 -5.50 7.75 -30.09
C LEU A 478 -6.16 6.45 -29.63
N THR A 479 -7.48 6.32 -29.83
CA THR A 479 -8.27 5.21 -29.30
C THR A 479 -9.04 4.48 -30.40
N GLU A 480 -9.03 3.15 -30.35
CA GLU A 480 -9.84 2.34 -31.24
C GLU A 480 -11.27 2.22 -30.70
N GLN A 481 -12.28 2.50 -31.52
CA GLN A 481 -13.70 2.42 -31.13
C GLN A 481 -14.20 0.96 -31.14
N ASN A 482 -13.61 0.10 -31.97
CA ASN A 482 -14.02 -1.29 -32.11
C ASN A 482 -13.17 -2.22 -31.22
N LYS A 483 -13.73 -2.61 -30.07
CA LYS A 483 -13.01 -3.46 -29.08
C LYS A 483 -12.73 -4.88 -29.58
N ASP A 484 -13.49 -5.38 -30.56
CA ASP A 484 -13.37 -6.76 -31.06
C ASP A 484 -12.28 -6.95 -32.12
N SER A 485 -11.81 -5.87 -32.75
CA SER A 485 -10.77 -5.92 -33.78
C SER A 485 -9.35 -6.12 -33.22
N ILE A 486 -9.13 -5.89 -31.93
CA ILE A 486 -7.81 -6.00 -31.29
C ILE A 486 -7.69 -7.38 -30.59
N PRO A 487 -6.84 -8.30 -31.08
CA PRO A 487 -6.70 -9.65 -30.55
C PRO A 487 -5.79 -9.70 -29.31
N ASN A 488 -5.92 -8.74 -28.38
CA ASN A 488 -5.13 -8.72 -27.16
C ASN A 488 -5.89 -9.37 -25.99
N LYS A 489 -5.41 -10.54 -25.57
CA LYS A 489 -6.07 -11.34 -24.55
C LYS A 489 -5.88 -10.74 -23.15
N LEU A 490 -4.71 -10.16 -22.87
CA LEU A 490 -4.42 -9.50 -21.59
C LEU A 490 -5.34 -8.30 -21.34
N LEU A 491 -5.60 -7.48 -22.34
CA LEU A 491 -6.55 -6.36 -22.27
C LEU A 491 -7.96 -6.86 -22.00
N LYS A 492 -8.41 -7.91 -22.71
CA LYS A 492 -9.74 -8.51 -22.50
C LYS A 492 -9.89 -9.10 -21.10
N ILE A 493 -8.86 -9.77 -20.57
CA ILE A 493 -8.87 -10.29 -19.20
C ILE A 493 -8.88 -9.13 -18.19
N ARG A 494 -8.16 -8.02 -18.42
CA ARG A 494 -8.13 -6.89 -17.47
C ARG A 494 -9.34 -5.98 -17.53
N ASP A 495 -10.04 -5.88 -18.66
CA ASP A 495 -11.20 -4.98 -18.84
C ASP A 495 -12.50 -5.53 -18.22
N HIS A 496 -12.45 -5.98 -16.96
CA HIS A 496 -13.61 -6.54 -16.25
C HIS A 496 -14.80 -5.55 -16.13
N TYR A 497 -14.52 -4.25 -16.19
CA TYR A 497 -15.52 -3.19 -16.00
C TYR A 497 -15.82 -2.38 -17.27
N GLY A 498 -15.18 -2.70 -18.41
CA GLY A 498 -15.36 -1.95 -19.66
C GLY A 498 -14.71 -0.55 -19.68
N VAL A 499 -13.84 -0.24 -18.71
CA VAL A 499 -13.27 1.10 -18.45
C VAL A 499 -11.87 1.28 -19.07
N LEU A 500 -11.25 0.19 -19.55
CA LEU A 500 -9.94 0.28 -20.20
C LEU A 500 -10.07 0.84 -21.62
N THR A 501 -9.11 1.69 -21.97
CA THR A 501 -8.97 2.31 -23.29
C THR A 501 -8.12 1.42 -24.19
N TYR A 502 -8.62 1.18 -25.39
CA TYR A 502 -7.92 0.44 -26.43
C TYR A 502 -7.15 1.42 -27.32
N PRO A 503 -5.84 1.26 -27.50
CA PRO A 503 -5.05 2.15 -28.33
C PRO A 503 -5.38 1.94 -29.81
N SER A 504 -5.27 2.98 -30.62
CA SER A 504 -5.30 2.84 -32.09
C SER A 504 -4.05 2.09 -32.60
N HIS A 505 -4.17 1.47 -33.77
CA HIS A 505 -3.07 0.74 -34.39
C HIS A 505 -1.83 1.64 -34.61
N SER A 506 -2.04 2.87 -35.10
CA SER A 506 -0.95 3.84 -35.33
C SER A 506 -0.21 4.20 -34.05
N LEU A 507 -0.93 4.35 -32.93
CA LEU A 507 -0.31 4.61 -31.62
C LEU A 507 0.49 3.42 -31.13
N PHE A 508 -0.04 2.20 -31.26
CA PHE A 508 0.68 1.00 -30.88
C PHE A 508 1.99 0.83 -31.66
N THR A 509 1.96 1.03 -32.98
CA THR A 509 3.15 0.90 -33.83
C THR A 509 4.22 1.93 -33.46
N LEU A 510 3.82 3.20 -33.23
CA LEU A 510 4.75 4.24 -32.76
C LEU A 510 5.43 3.84 -31.44
N LEU A 511 4.65 3.38 -30.46
CA LEU A 511 5.17 3.00 -29.15
C LEU A 511 6.06 1.75 -29.21
N LYS A 512 5.75 0.81 -30.11
CA LYS A 512 6.58 -0.37 -30.37
C LYS A 512 7.96 0.03 -30.91
N THR A 513 8.01 0.92 -31.89
CA THR A 513 9.27 1.44 -32.44
C THR A 513 10.11 2.12 -31.36
N ILE A 514 9.49 2.95 -30.51
CA ILE A 514 10.21 3.60 -29.40
C ILE A 514 10.70 2.59 -28.37
N GLU A 515 9.89 1.57 -28.03
CA GLU A 515 10.29 0.50 -27.11
C GLU A 515 11.48 -0.30 -27.66
N ASP A 516 11.49 -0.63 -28.95
CA ASP A 516 12.61 -1.32 -29.59
C ASP A 516 13.89 -0.47 -29.57
N ILE A 517 13.77 0.85 -29.78
CA ILE A 517 14.90 1.78 -29.66
C ILE A 517 15.43 1.83 -28.22
N ILE A 518 14.55 1.95 -27.22
CA ILE A 518 14.95 1.99 -25.81
C ILE A 518 15.62 0.68 -25.42
N MET A 519 15.02 -0.46 -25.78
CA MET A 519 15.55 -1.76 -25.42
C MET A 519 16.88 -2.06 -26.12
N SER A 520 17.05 -1.67 -27.39
CA SER A 520 18.31 -1.87 -28.13
C SER A 520 19.46 -1.05 -27.53
N ASN A 521 19.21 0.20 -27.14
CA ASN A 521 20.21 1.04 -26.48
C ASN A 521 20.60 0.52 -25.10
N VAL A 522 19.62 0.12 -24.29
CA VAL A 522 19.89 -0.39 -22.94
C VAL A 522 20.56 -1.78 -22.99
N GLN A 523 20.47 -2.49 -24.12
CA GLN A 523 21.17 -3.77 -24.35
C GLN A 523 22.56 -3.62 -25.01
N ARG A 524 22.86 -2.52 -25.73
CA ARG A 524 24.14 -2.31 -26.44
C ARG A 524 25.31 -1.93 -25.54
N GLU A 525 25.08 -1.23 -24.43
CA GLU A 525 26.12 -0.94 -23.42
C GLU A 525 26.67 -2.20 -22.70
N HIS A 526 26.35 -3.38 -23.22
CA HIS A 526 26.74 -4.69 -22.72
C HIS A 526 27.83 -5.35 -23.59
N GLU A 527 28.06 -4.89 -24.82
CA GLU A 527 29.09 -5.46 -25.73
C GLU A 527 30.41 -4.69 -25.68
N ASP A 528 30.43 -3.43 -25.24
CA ASP A 528 31.63 -2.58 -25.22
C ASP A 528 32.51 -2.75 -23.96
N ASP A 529 32.05 -3.48 -22.93
CA ASP A 529 32.78 -3.70 -21.66
C ASP A 529 33.50 -5.07 -21.60
N ASP A 530 33.38 -5.92 -22.63
CA ASP A 530 33.99 -7.27 -22.69
C ASP A 530 35.32 -7.29 -23.50
N SER A 531 35.94 -6.14 -23.81
CA SER A 531 37.15 -6.09 -24.65
C SER A 531 38.49 -6.26 -23.93
N ASP A 532 38.55 -6.49 -22.62
CA ASP A 532 39.83 -6.69 -21.93
C ASP A 532 39.72 -7.76 -20.81
N GLU A 533 39.92 -9.03 -21.18
CA GLU A 533 40.70 -10.05 -20.43
C GLU A 533 40.48 -11.43 -21.08
N GLU A 534 41.23 -11.73 -22.15
CA GLU A 534 41.48 -13.11 -22.56
C GLU A 534 42.34 -13.80 -21.49
N VAL A 535 41.73 -14.65 -20.67
CA VAL A 535 42.44 -15.70 -19.93
C VAL A 535 42.05 -17.04 -20.54
N ASP A 536 43.00 -17.62 -21.27
CA ASP A 536 42.97 -19.00 -21.76
C ASP A 536 42.81 -19.98 -20.60
N ASP A 537 41.67 -20.69 -20.54
CA ASP A 537 41.55 -21.96 -19.83
C ASP A 537 40.76 -22.99 -20.67
N PRO A 538 41.44 -23.98 -21.28
CA PRO A 538 40.83 -24.93 -22.18
C PRO A 538 40.36 -26.18 -21.43
N GLN A 539 39.18 -26.14 -20.78
CA GLN A 539 38.39 -27.34 -20.45
C GLN A 539 37.01 -27.01 -19.81
N SER A 540 35.94 -26.93 -20.61
CA SER A 540 34.63 -27.52 -20.25
C SER A 540 33.63 -27.45 -21.41
N GLU A 541 33.20 -28.62 -21.86
CA GLU A 541 32.08 -28.80 -22.77
C GLU A 541 30.76 -28.72 -22.00
N ALA A 542 30.02 -27.63 -22.18
CA ALA A 542 28.55 -27.56 -22.19
C ALA A 542 28.12 -26.09 -22.36
N ARG A 543 27.57 -25.70 -23.52
CA ARG A 543 27.02 -24.36 -23.74
C ARG A 543 25.56 -24.29 -23.25
N PRO A 544 25.22 -23.55 -22.17
CA PRO A 544 23.86 -23.13 -21.92
C PRO A 544 23.54 -21.90 -22.80
N ALA A 545 22.29 -21.79 -23.25
CA ALA A 545 21.78 -20.63 -23.97
C ALA A 545 22.15 -19.31 -23.25
N LYS A 546 22.62 -18.30 -24.02
CA LYS A 546 23.03 -16.97 -23.53
C LYS A 546 21.99 -16.40 -22.54
N ARG A 547 22.25 -16.54 -21.24
CA ARG A 547 21.53 -15.85 -20.16
C ARG A 547 22.05 -14.42 -20.09
N VAL A 548 21.19 -13.44 -20.34
CA VAL A 548 21.48 -12.03 -20.04
C VAL A 548 21.71 -11.91 -18.53
N LYS A 549 22.96 -11.75 -18.08
CA LYS A 549 23.25 -11.41 -16.68
C LYS A 549 23.00 -9.91 -16.52
N LEU A 550 21.95 -9.52 -15.79
CA LEU A 550 21.67 -8.12 -15.40
C LEU A 550 22.77 -7.48 -14.51
N SER A 551 23.98 -8.04 -14.46
CA SER A 551 25.05 -7.66 -13.52
C SER A 551 26.00 -6.56 -13.97
N GLN A 552 25.94 -6.12 -15.23
CA GLN A 552 26.90 -5.19 -15.83
C GLN A 552 26.25 -3.97 -16.52
N MET A 553 24.97 -3.66 -16.24
CA MET A 553 24.34 -2.48 -16.85
C MET A 553 24.87 -1.18 -16.21
N ASN A 554 25.17 -0.16 -17.01
CA ASN A 554 25.57 1.18 -16.56
C ASN A 554 24.64 2.25 -17.16
N VAL A 555 23.36 2.22 -16.78
CA VAL A 555 22.40 3.28 -17.17
C VAL A 555 22.90 4.63 -16.62
N ASN A 556 23.46 5.46 -17.48
CA ASN A 556 24.00 6.78 -17.15
C ASN A 556 23.19 7.88 -17.86
N TYR A 557 23.62 9.13 -17.71
CA TYR A 557 22.98 10.27 -18.38
C TYR A 557 23.10 10.15 -19.92
N ASP A 558 24.22 9.63 -20.40
CA ASP A 558 24.51 9.47 -21.83
C ASP A 558 23.61 8.40 -22.47
N THR A 559 23.19 7.35 -21.73
CA THR A 559 22.20 6.38 -22.19
C THR A 559 20.90 7.06 -22.60
N PHE A 560 20.46 8.08 -21.85
CA PHE A 560 19.24 8.83 -22.19
C PHE A 560 19.42 9.69 -23.43
N LEU A 561 20.58 10.34 -23.58
CA LEU A 561 20.91 11.12 -24.77
C LEU A 561 21.01 10.23 -26.01
N ASN A 562 21.66 9.08 -25.91
CA ASN A 562 21.79 8.09 -26.99
C ASN A 562 20.42 7.55 -27.43
N ILE A 563 19.50 7.34 -26.48
CA ILE A 563 18.11 6.97 -26.80
C ILE A 563 17.43 8.10 -27.57
N LEU A 564 17.54 9.34 -27.11
CA LEU A 564 16.94 10.48 -27.80
C LEU A 564 17.53 10.70 -29.21
N GLU A 565 18.83 10.50 -29.38
CA GLU A 565 19.50 10.59 -30.67
C GLU A 565 19.09 9.45 -31.62
N ASN A 566 18.94 8.22 -31.11
CA ASN A 566 18.42 7.12 -31.92
C ASN A 566 16.94 7.28 -32.27
N ILE A 567 16.15 7.90 -31.37
CA ILE A 567 14.78 8.31 -31.69
C ILE A 567 14.81 9.39 -32.79
N LYS A 568 15.75 10.35 -32.75
CA LYS A 568 15.95 11.38 -33.79
C LYS A 568 16.28 10.79 -35.15
N ASN A 569 17.09 9.74 -35.18
CA ASN A 569 17.52 9.07 -36.39
C ASN A 569 16.49 8.05 -36.92
N SER A 570 15.41 7.80 -36.17
CA SER A 570 14.36 6.86 -36.55
C SER A 570 13.17 7.55 -37.21
N HIS A 571 12.62 6.94 -38.25
CA HIS A 571 11.40 7.43 -38.91
C HIS A 571 10.17 7.08 -38.05
N LEU A 572 9.68 8.05 -37.27
CA LEU A 572 8.51 7.89 -36.43
C LEU A 572 7.21 8.18 -37.19
N ILE A 573 6.17 7.38 -36.90
CA ILE A 573 4.81 7.65 -37.36
C ILE A 573 4.25 8.84 -36.58
N LEU A 574 3.82 9.88 -37.29
CA LEU A 574 3.17 11.05 -36.69
C LEU A 574 1.67 10.77 -36.43
N ILE A 575 1.18 11.13 -35.26
CA ILE A 575 -0.20 10.91 -34.80
C ILE A 575 -0.87 12.25 -34.51
N GLY A 576 -2.00 12.50 -35.18
CA GLY A 576 -2.86 13.68 -34.97
C GLY A 576 -3.72 13.96 -36.19
N CYS A 577 -4.55 15.00 -36.10
CA CYS A 577 -5.48 15.39 -37.16
C CYS A 577 -4.74 15.93 -38.40
N ALA A 578 -5.50 16.33 -39.43
CA ALA A 578 -4.95 16.84 -40.68
C ALA A 578 -4.13 18.14 -40.53
N ASP A 579 -4.25 18.82 -39.39
CA ASP A 579 -3.45 19.97 -39.03
C ASP A 579 -2.04 19.53 -38.60
N ASP A 580 -1.03 19.94 -39.39
CA ASP A 580 0.37 19.57 -39.20
C ASP A 580 0.91 20.04 -37.83
N GLU A 581 0.48 21.19 -37.30
CA GLU A 581 0.95 21.69 -36.01
C GLU A 581 0.42 20.83 -34.86
N HIS A 582 -0.86 20.46 -34.92
CA HIS A 582 -1.48 19.56 -33.94
C HIS A 582 -0.86 18.16 -34.00
N ARG A 583 -0.61 17.64 -35.20
CA ARG A 583 -0.02 16.32 -35.42
C ARG A 583 1.40 16.22 -34.87
N ILE A 584 2.24 17.23 -35.13
CA ILE A 584 3.62 17.29 -34.63
C ILE A 584 3.63 17.45 -33.10
N ASN A 585 2.86 18.39 -32.55
CA ASN A 585 2.88 18.69 -31.12
C ASN A 585 2.32 17.52 -30.27
N LEU A 586 1.27 16.86 -30.74
CA LEU A 586 0.73 15.66 -30.07
C LEU A 586 1.75 14.52 -30.05
N THR A 587 2.33 14.20 -31.22
CA THR A 587 3.35 13.15 -31.33
C THR A 587 4.53 13.45 -30.41
N ARG A 588 5.01 14.69 -30.39
CA ARG A 588 6.07 15.15 -29.49
C ARG A 588 5.78 14.82 -28.03
N ARG A 589 4.59 15.20 -27.56
CA ARG A 589 4.16 14.98 -26.17
C ARG A 589 4.02 13.49 -25.84
N ILE A 590 3.57 12.68 -26.80
CA ILE A 590 3.48 11.21 -26.63
C ILE A 590 4.87 10.61 -26.47
N VAL A 591 5.80 10.95 -27.37
CA VAL A 591 7.19 10.45 -27.34
C VAL A 591 7.86 10.86 -26.02
N GLN A 592 7.76 12.13 -25.65
CA GLN A 592 8.32 12.64 -24.39
C GLN A 592 7.75 11.90 -23.18
N PHE A 593 6.41 11.79 -23.10
CA PHE A 593 5.75 11.12 -21.98
C PHE A 593 6.13 9.64 -21.88
N TYR A 594 6.14 8.92 -23.01
CA TYR A 594 6.48 7.50 -23.03
C TYR A 594 7.94 7.26 -22.66
N SER A 595 8.88 7.98 -23.28
CA SER A 595 10.32 7.82 -23.03
C SER A 595 10.68 8.12 -21.58
N VAL A 596 10.18 9.22 -21.00
CA VAL A 596 10.43 9.57 -19.59
C VAL A 596 9.83 8.52 -18.64
N THR A 597 8.57 8.13 -18.88
CA THR A 597 7.90 7.12 -18.05
C THR A 597 8.62 5.78 -18.13
N ARG A 598 9.06 5.39 -19.32
CA ARG A 598 9.77 4.12 -19.56
C ARG A 598 11.12 4.10 -18.89
N MET A 599 11.89 5.19 -18.99
CA MET A 599 13.19 5.33 -18.32
C MET A 599 13.06 5.30 -16.81
N HIS A 600 12.03 5.92 -16.24
CA HIS A 600 11.75 5.78 -14.81
C HIS A 600 11.56 4.31 -14.40
N PHE A 601 10.84 3.52 -15.20
CA PHE A 601 10.69 2.08 -14.94
C PHE A 601 12.00 1.29 -15.12
N VAL A 602 12.80 1.61 -16.14
CA VAL A 602 14.13 1.00 -16.37
C VAL A 602 15.03 1.27 -15.18
N ILE A 603 15.20 2.53 -14.79
CA ILE A 603 16.04 2.96 -13.66
C ILE A 603 15.57 2.30 -12.35
N LYS A 604 14.25 2.25 -12.11
CA LYS A 604 13.70 1.59 -10.92
C LYS A 604 14.03 0.11 -10.88
N LYS A 605 13.94 -0.61 -12.02
CA LYS A 605 14.29 -2.03 -12.11
C LYS A 605 15.80 -2.22 -11.95
N TYR A 606 16.61 -1.37 -12.57
CA TYR A 606 18.07 -1.34 -12.44
C TYR A 606 18.53 -1.13 -10.99
N ASN A 607 18.01 -0.11 -10.31
CA ASN A 607 18.35 0.19 -8.91
C ASN A 607 17.99 -0.97 -7.97
N ASN A 608 16.85 -1.63 -8.21
CA ASN A 608 16.46 -2.82 -7.44
C ASN A 608 17.46 -3.97 -7.61
N VAL A 609 17.98 -4.18 -8.83
CA VAL A 609 18.98 -5.22 -9.11
C VAL A 609 20.32 -4.87 -8.45
N LYS A 610 20.81 -3.63 -8.61
CA LYS A 610 22.05 -3.15 -7.99
C LYS A 610 21.99 -3.22 -6.46
N PHE A 611 20.83 -2.90 -5.87
CA PHE A 611 20.60 -3.04 -4.44
C PHE A 611 20.70 -4.50 -3.98
N LYS A 612 20.09 -5.45 -4.70
CA LYS A 612 20.22 -6.90 -4.39
C LYS A 612 21.67 -7.38 -4.43
N GLN A 613 22.45 -6.94 -5.41
CA GLN A 613 23.87 -7.32 -5.52
C GLN A 613 24.70 -6.78 -4.35
N LYS A 614 24.47 -5.51 -3.94
CA LYS A 614 25.12 -4.94 -2.76
C LYS A 614 24.79 -5.74 -1.49
N GLU A 615 23.53 -6.15 -1.32
CA GLU A 615 23.11 -6.99 -0.19
C GLU A 615 23.77 -8.38 -0.24
N MET A 616 23.79 -9.05 -1.40
CA MET A 616 24.49 -10.34 -1.56
C MET A 616 25.99 -10.23 -1.29
N SER A 617 26.64 -9.17 -1.74
CA SER A 617 28.06 -8.91 -1.46
C SER A 617 28.32 -8.68 0.03
N LYS A 618 27.43 -7.95 0.72
CA LYS A 618 27.50 -7.78 2.18
C LYS A 618 27.32 -9.12 2.92
N GLU A 619 26.38 -9.96 2.49
CA GLU A 619 26.16 -11.28 3.08
C GLU A 619 27.36 -12.21 2.86
N MET A 620 27.94 -12.23 1.67
CA MET A 620 29.16 -12.99 1.38
C MET A 620 30.34 -12.51 2.22
N LYS A 621 30.54 -11.19 2.36
CA LYS A 621 31.56 -10.59 3.23
C LYS A 621 31.32 -10.88 4.73
N LYS A 622 30.07 -11.05 5.16
CA LYS A 622 29.74 -11.46 6.53
C LYS A 622 30.07 -12.94 6.75
N LYS A 623 29.72 -13.80 5.79
CA LYS A 623 30.03 -15.24 5.85
C LYS A 623 31.53 -15.52 5.81
N SER A 624 32.29 -14.78 5.01
CA SER A 624 33.76 -14.90 4.94
C SER A 624 34.49 -14.38 6.18
N LYS A 625 33.82 -13.65 7.07
CA LYS A 625 34.35 -13.21 8.37
C LYS A 625 33.98 -14.15 9.52
N LEU A 626 33.11 -15.13 9.26
CA LEU A 626 32.64 -16.14 10.22
C LEU A 626 33.29 -17.51 9.98
N GLN A 627 34.05 -17.65 8.88
CA GLN A 627 35.04 -18.70 8.65
C GLN A 627 36.41 -18.14 9.01
#